data_AF-A0A5D0MLU9-F1
#
_entry.id   AF-A0A5D0MLU9-F1
#
_cell.length_a   1.000
_cell.length_b   1.000
_cell.length_c   1.000
_cell.angle_alpha   90.00
_cell.angle_beta   90.00
_cell.angle_gamma   90.00
#
_symmetry.space_group_name_H-M   'P 1'
#
loop_
_entity.id
_entity.type
_entity.pdbx_description
1 polymer ?
#
loop_
_entity_poly.entity_id
_entity_poly.type
_entity_poly.pdbx_seq_one_letter_code
_entity_poly.pdbx_strand_id
1 'polypeptide(L)'
;MDFILKSIDLIEKRFSGIDSGEDFLKNDENLEKFDSISMRLQTIGENIKNLYKNNPEILENFATKDYWSSIIKVMGIISHHYINIDADIVYDICKNELEDLREKVIAIKKR
;
A
#
# COMPACT_ATOMS: atom_id res chain seq x y z
N MET A 1 3.32 9.56 9.49
CA MET A 1 4.39 8.94 8.68
C MET A 1 4.94 7.65 9.27
N ASP A 2 5.27 7.59 10.57
CA ASP A 2 5.83 6.36 11.17
C ASP A 2 4.97 5.11 10.99
N PHE A 3 3.64 5.25 11.10
CA PHE A 3 2.71 4.16 10.83
C PHE A 3 2.82 3.61 9.40
N ILE A 4 2.97 4.50 8.41
CA ILE A 4 3.07 4.11 6.99
C ILE A 4 4.36 3.34 6.76
N LEU A 5 5.51 3.87 7.22
CA LEU A 5 6.80 3.20 7.09
C LEU A 5 6.81 1.83 7.76
N LYS A 6 6.31 1.75 8.99
CA LYS A 6 6.20 0.47 9.72
C LYS A 6 5.25 -0.51 9.01
N SER A 7 4.23 -0.02 8.34
CA SER A 7 3.32 -0.88 7.57
C SER A 7 3.97 -1.39 6.30
N ILE A 8 4.77 -0.57 5.61
CA ILE A 8 5.58 -0.97 4.45
C ILE A 8 6.58 -2.06 4.87
N ASP A 9 7.35 -1.86 5.96
CA ASP A 9 8.29 -2.88 6.48
C ASP A 9 7.60 -4.24 6.73
N LEU A 10 6.39 -4.20 7.29
CA LEU A 10 5.63 -5.40 7.60
C LEU A 10 5.01 -6.06 6.35
N ILE A 11 4.66 -5.26 5.33
CA ILE A 11 4.23 -5.79 4.04
C ILE A 11 5.41 -6.48 3.36
N GLU A 12 6.55 -5.81 3.21
CA GLU A 12 7.76 -6.39 2.58
C GLU A 12 8.18 -7.71 3.24
N LYS A 13 8.17 -7.75 4.58
CA LYS A 13 8.49 -8.97 5.33
C LYS A 13 7.52 -10.13 4.99
N ARG A 14 6.23 -9.85 4.86
CA ARG A 14 5.19 -10.87 4.62
C ARG A 14 5.05 -11.24 3.16
N PHE A 15 5.45 -10.33 2.27
CA PHE A 15 5.48 -10.53 0.84
C PHE A 15 6.66 -11.42 0.40
N SER A 16 7.64 -11.61 1.28
CA SER A 16 8.76 -12.52 1.03
C SER A 16 8.26 -13.95 0.70
N GLY A 17 8.68 -14.46 -0.46
CA GLY A 17 8.30 -15.79 -0.96
C GLY A 17 6.96 -15.84 -1.70
N ILE A 18 6.39 -14.68 -2.06
CA ILE A 18 5.25 -14.56 -2.97
C ILE A 18 5.79 -14.06 -4.31
N ASP A 19 5.67 -14.85 -5.37
CA ASP A 19 6.20 -14.55 -6.70
C ASP A 19 5.12 -14.19 -7.74
N SER A 20 3.84 -14.33 -7.38
CA SER A 20 2.68 -13.97 -8.22
C SER A 20 1.44 -13.67 -7.37
N GLY A 21 0.35 -13.17 -7.98
CA GLY A 21 -0.93 -13.09 -7.29
C GLY A 21 -1.49 -14.47 -6.94
N GLU A 22 -1.36 -15.46 -7.82
CA GLU A 22 -1.79 -16.84 -7.55
C GLU A 22 -1.11 -17.43 -6.30
N ASP A 23 0.15 -17.03 -6.03
CA ASP A 23 0.89 -17.50 -4.87
C ASP A 23 0.21 -17.17 -3.54
N PHE A 24 -0.49 -16.04 -3.47
CA PHE A 24 -1.26 -15.67 -2.29
C PHE A 24 -2.38 -16.68 -1.97
N LEU A 25 -2.89 -17.37 -2.98
CA LEU A 25 -4.04 -18.28 -2.86
C LEU A 25 -3.63 -19.76 -2.75
N LYS A 26 -2.32 -20.06 -2.79
CA LYS A 26 -1.82 -21.44 -2.85
C LYS A 26 -2.07 -22.28 -1.59
N ASN A 27 -2.14 -21.65 -0.41
CA ASN A 27 -2.35 -22.31 0.86
C ASN A 27 -2.78 -21.30 1.94
N ASP A 28 -3.24 -21.82 3.09
CA ASP A 28 -3.73 -21.00 4.20
C ASP A 28 -2.69 -20.01 4.74
N GLU A 29 -1.40 -20.37 4.78
CA GLU A 29 -0.34 -19.46 5.25
C GLU A 29 -0.18 -18.25 4.31
N ASN A 30 -0.24 -18.48 3.00
CA ASN A 30 -0.14 -17.42 2.01
C ASN A 30 -1.42 -16.58 1.95
N LEU A 31 -2.58 -17.19 2.22
CA LEU A 31 -3.84 -16.47 2.33
C LEU A 31 -3.83 -15.56 3.57
N GLU A 32 -3.29 -16.01 4.70
CA GLU A 32 -3.08 -15.15 5.87
C GLU A 32 -2.14 -13.97 5.57
N LYS A 33 -1.06 -14.19 4.79
CA LYS A 33 -0.19 -13.10 4.32
C LYS A 33 -0.97 -12.11 3.47
N PHE A 34 -1.77 -12.58 2.53
CA PHE A 34 -2.62 -11.77 1.68
C PHE A 34 -3.57 -10.89 2.49
N ASP A 35 -4.36 -11.47 3.40
CA ASP A 35 -5.28 -10.73 4.26
C ASP A 35 -4.56 -9.65 5.07
N SER A 36 -3.40 -10.02 5.63
CA SER A 36 -2.61 -9.12 6.45
C SER A 36 -1.95 -7.99 5.65
N ILE A 37 -1.55 -8.24 4.40
CA ILE A 37 -0.99 -7.23 3.48
C ILE A 37 -2.10 -6.30 3.01
N SER A 38 -3.23 -6.85 2.55
CA SER A 38 -4.40 -6.12 2.08
C SER A 38 -4.90 -5.11 3.12
N MET A 39 -5.03 -5.54 4.38
CA MET A 39 -5.42 -4.63 5.47
C MET A 39 -4.42 -3.48 5.69
N ARG A 40 -3.12 -3.74 5.54
CA ARG A 40 -2.10 -2.69 5.68
C ARG A 40 -2.12 -1.71 4.52
N LEU A 41 -2.22 -2.20 3.29
CA LEU A 41 -2.33 -1.35 2.10
C LEU A 41 -3.55 -0.44 2.21
N GLN A 42 -4.71 -0.99 2.56
CA GLN A 42 -5.93 -0.21 2.80
C GLN A 42 -5.70 0.88 3.86
N THR A 43 -5.08 0.53 4.98
CA THR A 43 -4.84 1.49 6.07
C THR A 43 -3.84 2.58 5.66
N ILE A 44 -2.82 2.25 4.87
CA ILE A 44 -1.90 3.22 4.28
C ILE A 44 -2.67 4.21 3.39
N GLY A 45 -3.50 3.70 2.46
CA GLY A 45 -4.32 4.52 1.57
C GLY A 45 -5.22 5.50 2.32
N GLU A 46 -5.92 5.04 3.35
CA GLU A 46 -6.77 5.90 4.20
C GLU A 46 -5.96 6.94 5.00
N ASN A 47 -4.76 6.60 5.47
CA ASN A 47 -3.89 7.57 6.14
C ASN A 47 -3.43 8.68 5.17
N ILE A 48 -3.03 8.31 3.94
CA ILE A 48 -2.61 9.25 2.90
C ILE A 48 -3.79 10.14 2.50
N LYS A 49 -4.97 9.56 2.28
CA LYS A 49 -6.21 10.30 1.97
C LYS A 49 -6.57 11.32 3.04
N ASN A 50 -6.50 10.93 4.31
CA ASN A 50 -6.78 11.84 5.43
C ASN A 50 -5.74 12.96 5.52
N LEU A 51 -4.45 12.66 5.29
CA LEU A 51 -3.41 13.69 5.25
C LEU A 51 -3.64 14.66 4.08
N TYR A 52 -3.89 14.13 2.88
CA TYR A 52 -4.14 14.92 1.68
C TYR A 52 -5.38 15.82 1.83
N LYS A 53 -6.45 15.33 2.46
CA LYS A 53 -7.67 16.12 2.73
C LYS A 53 -7.41 17.32 3.64
N ASN A 54 -6.52 17.16 4.63
CA ASN A 54 -6.30 18.16 5.67
C ASN A 54 -5.13 19.10 5.35
N ASN A 55 -4.08 18.61 4.67
CA ASN A 55 -2.83 19.33 4.40
C ASN A 55 -2.23 18.85 3.06
N PRO A 56 -2.89 19.12 1.91
CA PRO A 56 -2.44 18.62 0.61
C PRO A 56 -1.02 19.08 0.24
N GLU A 57 -0.62 20.28 0.65
CA GLU A 57 0.70 20.88 0.40
C GLU A 57 1.86 20.10 1.04
N ILE A 58 1.60 19.32 2.10
CA ILE A 58 2.61 18.42 2.68
C ILE A 58 3.00 17.32 1.69
N LEU A 59 2.04 16.86 0.89
CA LEU A 59 2.20 15.77 -0.07
C LEU A 59 2.57 16.27 -1.46
N GLU A 60 1.94 17.35 -1.92
CA GLU A 60 2.15 17.91 -3.27
C GLU A 60 3.57 18.48 -3.48
N ASN A 61 4.29 18.78 -2.40
CA ASN A 61 5.71 19.16 -2.47
C ASN A 61 6.65 18.01 -2.86
N PHE A 62 6.19 16.76 -2.79
CA PHE A 62 7.02 15.57 -3.00
C PHE A 62 6.56 14.69 -4.16
N ALA A 63 5.31 14.85 -4.62
CA ALA A 63 4.80 14.21 -5.82
C ALA A 63 3.57 14.93 -6.36
N THR A 64 3.19 14.65 -7.60
CA THR A 64 2.01 15.25 -8.21
C THR A 64 0.73 14.82 -7.51
N LYS A 65 -0.32 15.65 -7.63
CA LYS A 65 -1.68 15.29 -7.22
C LYS A 65 -2.15 13.95 -7.82
N ASP A 66 -1.80 13.70 -9.09
CA ASP A 66 -2.19 12.48 -9.79
C ASP A 66 -1.54 11.24 -9.18
N TYR A 67 -0.28 11.34 -8.74
CA TYR A 67 0.40 10.27 -8.01
C TYR A 67 -0.36 9.91 -6.73
N TRP A 68 -0.64 10.89 -5.87
CA TRP A 68 -1.34 10.64 -4.60
C TRP A 68 -2.77 10.14 -4.81
N SER A 69 -3.47 10.69 -5.81
CA SER A 69 -4.80 10.24 -6.22
C SER A 69 -4.78 8.79 -6.68
N SER A 70 -3.76 8.36 -7.42
CA SER A 70 -3.57 6.97 -7.85
C SER A 70 -3.43 6.04 -6.64
N ILE A 71 -2.48 6.33 -5.74
CA ILE A 71 -2.22 5.54 -4.53
C ILE A 71 -3.49 5.41 -3.66
N ILE A 72 -4.20 6.52 -3.42
CA ILE A 72 -5.44 6.53 -2.63
C ILE A 72 -6.51 5.65 -3.27
N LYS A 73 -6.68 5.73 -4.60
CA LYS A 73 -7.69 4.94 -5.31
C LYS A 73 -7.35 3.45 -5.28
N VAL A 74 -6.14 3.09 -5.67
CA VAL A 74 -5.71 1.69 -5.78
C VAL A 74 -5.76 1.00 -4.42
N MET A 75 -5.23 1.62 -3.37
CA MET A 75 -5.30 1.07 -2.01
C MET A 75 -6.71 1.11 -1.40
N GLY A 76 -7.57 2.01 -1.88
CA GLY A 76 -8.99 2.06 -1.52
C GLY A 76 -9.84 0.95 -2.16
N ILE A 77 -9.50 0.53 -3.38
CA ILE A 77 -10.20 -0.56 -4.09
C ILE A 77 -10.11 -1.89 -3.33
N ILE A 78 -8.98 -2.13 -2.64
CA ILE A 78 -8.76 -3.30 -1.79
C ILE A 78 -9.89 -3.47 -0.74
N SER A 79 -10.54 -2.37 -0.32
CA SER A 79 -11.58 -2.41 0.72
C SER A 79 -12.99 -2.80 0.24
N HIS A 80 -13.31 -2.60 -1.04
CA HIS A 80 -14.71 -2.67 -1.52
C HIS A 80 -15.08 -3.99 -2.23
N HIS A 81 -14.10 -4.81 -2.59
CA HIS A 81 -14.30 -6.05 -3.34
C HIS A 81 -13.64 -7.27 -2.69
N TYR A 82 -13.69 -7.41 -1.36
CA TYR A 82 -13.05 -8.49 -0.57
C TYR A 82 -13.26 -9.93 -1.10
N ILE A 83 -14.26 -10.17 -1.94
CA ILE A 83 -14.57 -11.47 -2.56
C ILE A 83 -13.76 -11.71 -3.86
N ASN A 84 -13.35 -10.64 -4.56
CA ASN A 84 -12.61 -10.66 -5.82
C ASN A 84 -11.43 -9.67 -5.79
N ILE A 85 -10.78 -9.44 -4.62
CA ILE A 85 -9.53 -8.66 -4.63
C ILE A 85 -8.58 -9.44 -5.51
N ASP A 86 -8.21 -8.83 -6.62
CA ASP A 86 -7.29 -9.45 -7.56
C ASP A 86 -5.94 -9.55 -6.85
N ALA A 87 -5.56 -10.78 -6.51
CA ALA A 87 -4.28 -11.05 -5.87
C ALA A 87 -3.12 -10.53 -6.73
N ASP A 88 -3.31 -10.41 -8.06
CA ASP A 88 -2.35 -9.80 -8.95
C ASP A 88 -2.23 -8.29 -8.72
N ILE A 89 -3.33 -7.57 -8.41
CA ILE A 89 -3.27 -6.15 -8.03
C ILE A 89 -2.48 -5.98 -6.74
N VAL A 90 -2.75 -6.80 -5.71
CA VAL A 90 -2.01 -6.72 -4.44
C VAL A 90 -0.53 -7.04 -4.66
N TYR A 91 -0.24 -8.06 -5.46
CA TYR A 91 1.13 -8.41 -5.85
C TYR A 91 1.82 -7.23 -6.56
N ASP A 92 1.17 -6.64 -7.56
CA ASP A 92 1.70 -5.53 -8.36
C ASP A 92 2.03 -4.31 -7.49
N ILE A 93 1.12 -3.91 -6.60
CA ILE A 93 1.36 -2.82 -5.64
C ILE A 93 2.58 -3.14 -4.76
N CYS A 94 2.65 -4.36 -4.23
CA CYS A 94 3.75 -4.76 -3.36
C CYS A 94 5.10 -4.75 -4.11
N LYS A 95 5.07 -5.14 -5.39
CA LYS A 95 6.26 -5.28 -6.21
C LYS A 95 6.76 -3.96 -6.78
N ASN A 96 5.85 -3.09 -7.21
CA ASN A 96 6.16 -1.95 -8.08
C ASN A 96 5.93 -0.59 -7.41
N GLU A 97 5.00 -0.48 -6.47
CA GLU A 97 4.55 0.82 -5.95
C GLU A 97 5.10 1.15 -4.54
N LEU A 98 5.38 0.13 -3.70
CA LEU A 98 5.72 0.37 -2.30
C LEU A 98 7.05 1.08 -2.07
N GLU A 99 8.07 0.79 -2.88
CA GLU A 99 9.39 1.40 -2.71
C GLU A 99 9.34 2.90 -3.00
N ASP A 100 8.69 3.28 -4.10
CA ASP A 100 8.54 4.68 -4.47
C ASP A 100 7.70 5.47 -3.44
N LEU A 101 6.66 4.83 -2.87
CA LEU A 101 5.91 5.40 -1.76
C LEU A 101 6.79 5.56 -0.50
N ARG A 102 7.60 4.56 -0.17
CA ARG A 102 8.53 4.57 0.98
C ARG A 102 9.49 5.76 0.87
N GLU A 103 10.12 5.95 -0.28
CA GLU A 103 11.06 7.06 -0.51
C GLU A 103 10.42 8.42 -0.27
N LYS A 104 9.22 8.64 -0.82
CA LYS A 104 8.46 9.89 -0.63
C LYS A 104 8.08 10.12 0.83
N VAL A 105 7.61 9.08 1.54
CA VAL A 105 7.25 9.19 2.96
C VAL A 105 8.47 9.49 3.83
N ILE A 106 9.64 8.90 3.51
CA ILE A 106 10.91 9.23 4.18
C ILE A 106 11.28 10.69 3.94
N ALA A 107 11.17 11.18 2.70
CA ALA A 107 11.47 12.57 2.36
C ALA A 107 10.56 13.54 3.11
N ILE A 108 9.26 13.25 3.19
CA ILE A 108 8.29 14.07 3.95
C ILE A 108 8.64 14.10 5.44
N LYS A 109 9.06 12.97 6.03
CA LYS A 109 9.42 12.91 7.46
C LYS A 109 10.70 13.68 7.80
N LYS A 110 11.62 13.85 6.85
CA LYS A 110 12.89 14.56 7.03
C LYS A 110 12.77 16.10 6.94
N ARG A 111 11.62 16.60 6.50
CA ARG A 111 11.28 18.03 6.46
C ARG A 111 11.00 18.57 7.86
#